data_AF-A0A9W4HGS2-F1
#
_entry.id   AF-A0A9W4HGS2-F1
#
_cell.length_a   1.000
_cell.length_b   1.000
_cell.length_c   1.000
_cell.angle_alpha   90.00
_cell.angle_beta   90.00
_cell.angle_gamma   90.00
#
_symmetry.space_group_name_H-M   'P 1'
#
loop_
_entity.id
_entity.type
_entity.pdbx_description
1 polymer ?
#
loop_
_entity_poly.entity_id
_entity_poly.type
_entity_poly.pdbx_seq_one_letter_code
_entity_poly.pdbx_strand_id
1 'polypeptide(L)'
;MGAPSTVWDTAKMALMLPLLPVQASLGNTGLLPTPPMGFNNWARFQCDLNESLFTETAQSMLSRGLRDAGYNRLNLDDCWMHHDRAADGSLQWNTTKFPQGIPWLASYATKYGFHLGIYEDAGNQTCGGFPGSYGYERLDVETFASWGIDYIKVDGCNVWAEDDRSLRDEYRARYGKWNEVLSELPRPLIFSESAPAYFADNASDWAAVMDWVPRNGELARHSTDVLVYVGEGSAWDSIMNNYDYNTLLVRYQRPGYFNDPDFLIPDHPGLTQTEKESHFRLWASFSAPLIISACIPDLSDEDIAYLSNEALIAVDQDPLAQQAALVSRDGTFDVLSRSLANGDRLLTVLNRGPVAASTTIPLERLGLSQVGCEYLARDLITGEDVTLQNAIEIRLDSHATSVHRFELPEGCSVVTPTGMVFHTPSGLCLTASGTTVAFEPCGGSDSQIWNVLTETSGKLTISALSDKSLCLCAHESRVLLAGCRSVGTNWEHSITGHLRNTDGGCLTKVSGKVTIGDCVVDNAAQILGLPSGVHLTDGLTG
;
A
#
# COMPACT_ATOMS: atom_id res chain seq x y z
N MET A 1 37.40 -39.61 50.91
CA MET A 1 36.69 -40.11 49.70
C MET A 1 35.36 -39.39 49.63
N GLY A 2 35.04 -38.88 48.44
CA GLY A 2 34.26 -37.65 48.24
C GLY A 2 32.76 -37.73 48.58
N ALA A 3 32.23 -36.59 48.98
CA ALA A 3 30.82 -36.25 48.92
C ALA A 3 30.70 -35.03 47.99
N PRO A 4 29.88 -35.06 46.92
CA PRO A 4 29.77 -33.93 46.00
C PRO A 4 28.83 -32.88 46.60
N SER A 5 29.32 -31.64 46.65
CA SER A 5 28.52 -30.45 46.91
C SER A 5 27.72 -30.10 45.65
N THR A 6 26.40 -30.12 45.75
CA THR A 6 25.46 -29.60 44.74
C THR A 6 25.60 -28.09 44.66
N VAL A 7 26.07 -27.59 43.51
CA VAL A 7 26.04 -26.19 43.13
C VAL A 7 24.60 -25.83 42.77
N TRP A 8 24.03 -24.84 43.47
CA TRP A 8 22.77 -24.23 43.08
C TRP A 8 23.08 -23.19 42.01
N ASP A 9 22.83 -23.53 40.75
CA ASP A 9 22.78 -22.56 39.66
C ASP A 9 21.51 -21.72 39.82
N THR A 10 21.68 -20.45 40.21
CA THR A 10 20.62 -19.45 40.09
C THR A 10 20.45 -19.10 38.62
N ALA A 11 19.64 -19.88 37.91
CA ALA A 11 19.14 -19.51 36.59
C ALA A 11 18.34 -18.20 36.73
N LYS A 12 18.85 -17.12 36.13
CA LYS A 12 18.10 -15.87 35.94
C LYS A 12 16.88 -16.20 35.08
N MET A 13 15.69 -16.20 35.68
CA MET A 13 14.43 -16.13 34.93
C MET A 13 14.40 -14.77 34.23
N ALA A 14 14.75 -14.76 32.95
CA ALA A 14 14.41 -13.68 32.05
C ALA A 14 12.88 -13.65 31.96
N LEU A 15 12.28 -12.59 32.50
CA LEU A 15 10.87 -12.28 32.31
C LEU A 15 10.72 -11.92 30.83
N MET A 16 10.37 -12.88 29.99
CA MET A 16 9.88 -12.58 28.64
C MET A 16 8.57 -11.81 28.83
N LEU A 17 8.61 -10.49 28.64
CA LEU A 17 7.39 -9.74 28.36
C LEU A 17 6.80 -10.35 27.08
N PRO A 18 5.48 -10.65 27.05
CA PRO A 18 4.86 -11.03 25.81
C PRO A 18 4.97 -9.84 24.86
N LEU A 19 5.71 -10.01 23.77
CA LEU A 19 5.51 -9.20 22.57
C LEU A 19 4.02 -9.23 22.29
N LEU A 20 3.36 -8.08 22.43
CA LEU A 20 1.95 -7.95 22.08
C LEU A 20 1.83 -8.43 20.61
N PRO A 21 0.99 -9.42 20.31
CA PRO A 21 0.79 -9.82 18.94
C PRO A 21 0.18 -8.62 18.21
N VAL A 22 0.86 -8.15 17.15
CA VAL A 22 0.21 -7.35 16.11
C VAL A 22 -0.81 -8.30 15.48
N GLN A 23 -2.04 -8.29 15.98
CA GLN A 23 -3.12 -9.10 15.43
C GLN A 23 -3.66 -8.41 14.17
N ALA A 24 -3.29 -8.94 13.00
CA ALA A 24 -4.05 -8.70 11.78
C ALA A 24 -5.18 -9.74 11.72
N SER A 25 -6.44 -9.28 11.69
CA SER A 25 -7.60 -10.15 11.44
C SER A 25 -8.30 -9.74 10.14
N LEU A 26 -8.85 -10.76 9.47
CA LEU A 26 -9.58 -10.79 8.19
C LEU A 26 -8.72 -10.87 6.92
N GLY A 27 -8.16 -12.07 6.69
CA GLY A 27 -7.55 -12.52 5.42
C GLY A 27 -6.93 -13.91 5.61
N ASN A 28 -7.06 -14.82 4.64
CA ASN A 28 -6.20 -16.00 4.59
C ASN A 28 -4.80 -15.53 4.16
N THR A 29 -3.99 -15.11 5.12
CA THR A 29 -2.60 -14.66 4.90
C THR A 29 -1.76 -15.64 4.08
N GLY A 30 -2.18 -16.90 3.96
CA GLY A 30 -1.52 -17.92 3.15
C GLY A 30 -1.62 -17.74 1.64
N LEU A 31 -2.58 -16.97 1.09
CA LEU A 31 -2.72 -16.83 -0.36
C LEU A 31 -1.72 -15.84 -0.96
N LEU A 32 -1.54 -14.67 -0.32
CA LEU A 32 -0.58 -13.64 -0.73
C LEU A 32 0.04 -12.97 0.51
N PRO A 33 1.08 -13.56 1.12
CA PRO A 33 1.67 -13.06 2.36
C PRO A 33 2.48 -11.77 2.18
N THR A 34 3.02 -11.53 0.99
CA THR A 34 3.82 -10.35 0.59
C THR A 34 3.31 -9.83 -0.76
N PRO A 35 3.54 -8.55 -1.12
CA PRO A 35 2.99 -8.00 -2.36
C PRO A 35 3.58 -8.73 -3.58
N PRO A 36 2.82 -8.89 -4.67
CA PRO A 36 3.26 -9.65 -5.83
C PRO A 36 4.34 -8.88 -6.61
N MET A 37 5.32 -9.62 -7.12
CA MET A 37 6.37 -9.09 -7.99
C MET A 37 6.32 -9.80 -9.35
N GLY A 38 6.43 -9.07 -10.45
CA GLY A 38 6.43 -9.70 -11.77
C GLY A 38 6.32 -8.74 -12.93
N PHE A 39 5.63 -9.19 -13.97
CA PHE A 39 5.40 -8.46 -15.21
C PHE A 39 3.91 -8.38 -15.55
N ASN A 40 3.49 -7.27 -16.15
CA ASN A 40 2.22 -7.11 -16.84
C ASN A 40 2.45 -6.32 -18.14
N ASN A 41 1.74 -6.63 -19.23
CA ASN A 41 1.97 -5.99 -20.53
C ASN A 41 1.30 -4.62 -20.72
N TRP A 42 0.34 -4.22 -19.89
CA TRP A 42 -0.64 -3.17 -20.21
C TRP A 42 -0.03 -1.80 -20.49
N ALA A 43 0.71 -1.23 -19.53
CA ALA A 43 1.22 0.14 -19.68
C ALA A 43 2.22 0.26 -20.84
N ARG A 44 2.88 -0.84 -21.24
CA ARG A 44 3.85 -0.81 -22.34
C ARG A 44 3.27 -1.18 -23.71
N PHE A 45 2.43 -2.20 -23.76
CA PHE A 45 2.01 -2.87 -24.98
C PHE A 45 0.50 -2.79 -25.23
N GLN A 46 -0.31 -2.53 -24.20
CA GLN A 46 -1.77 -2.56 -24.30
C GLN A 46 -2.24 -3.85 -25.00
N CYS A 47 -3.08 -3.75 -26.03
CA CYS A 47 -3.54 -4.89 -26.82
C CYS A 47 -2.49 -5.52 -27.77
N ASP A 48 -1.28 -4.96 -27.91
CA ASP A 48 -0.19 -5.51 -28.73
C ASP A 48 0.59 -6.60 -27.98
N LEU A 49 -0.14 -7.64 -27.57
CA LEU A 49 0.37 -8.81 -26.86
C LEU A 49 0.22 -10.08 -27.70
N ASN A 50 1.15 -11.02 -27.50
CA ASN A 50 1.11 -12.36 -28.06
C ASN A 50 1.95 -13.34 -27.21
N GLU A 51 1.88 -14.63 -27.52
CA GLU A 51 2.62 -15.70 -26.82
C GLU A 51 4.13 -15.43 -26.78
N SER A 52 4.73 -14.97 -27.88
CA SER A 52 6.17 -14.67 -27.96
C SER A 52 6.58 -13.59 -26.97
N LEU A 53 5.82 -12.50 -26.84
CA LEU A 53 6.08 -11.42 -25.89
C LEU A 53 6.28 -11.99 -24.48
N PHE A 54 5.39 -12.87 -24.02
CA PHE A 54 5.49 -13.46 -22.67
C PHE A 54 6.67 -14.42 -22.55
N THR A 55 6.91 -15.25 -23.57
CA THR A 55 8.05 -16.18 -23.52
C THR A 55 9.40 -15.47 -23.54
N GLU A 56 9.55 -14.41 -24.35
CA GLU A 56 10.76 -13.58 -24.45
C GLU A 56 10.97 -12.77 -23.18
N THR A 57 9.91 -12.17 -22.64
CA THR A 57 9.93 -11.47 -21.35
C THR A 57 10.40 -12.42 -20.24
N ALA A 58 9.84 -13.63 -20.16
CA ALA A 58 10.24 -14.62 -19.17
C ALA A 58 11.72 -15.02 -19.31
N GLN A 59 12.21 -15.27 -20.53
CA GLN A 59 13.62 -15.59 -20.76
C GLN A 59 14.56 -14.43 -20.41
N SER A 60 14.13 -13.19 -20.68
CA SER A 60 14.89 -12.00 -20.28
C SER A 60 14.94 -11.86 -18.76
N MET A 61 13.81 -12.00 -18.07
CA MET A 61 13.76 -11.95 -16.59
C MET A 61 14.63 -13.03 -15.94
N LEU A 62 14.70 -14.25 -16.51
CA LEU A 62 15.61 -15.30 -16.05
C LEU A 62 17.07 -14.91 -16.28
N SER A 63 17.44 -14.57 -17.52
CA SER A 63 18.83 -14.32 -17.90
C SER A 63 19.42 -13.07 -17.25
N ARG A 64 18.57 -12.10 -16.88
CA ARG A 64 18.95 -10.83 -16.26
C ARG A 64 18.74 -10.80 -14.75
N GLY A 65 18.42 -11.94 -14.12
CA GLY A 65 18.37 -12.09 -12.67
C GLY A 65 17.11 -11.56 -11.98
N LEU A 66 16.14 -11.00 -12.70
CA LEU A 66 14.88 -10.53 -12.11
C LEU A 66 14.08 -11.69 -11.50
N ARG A 67 14.06 -12.87 -12.12
CA ARG A 67 13.37 -14.03 -11.53
C ARG A 67 13.94 -14.40 -10.16
N ASP A 68 15.26 -14.38 -10.03
CA ASP A 68 15.97 -14.71 -8.79
C ASP A 68 15.80 -13.61 -7.73
N ALA A 69 15.69 -12.35 -8.17
CA ALA A 69 15.35 -11.21 -7.31
C ALA A 69 13.91 -11.25 -6.77
N GLY A 70 13.05 -12.14 -7.27
CA GLY A 70 11.69 -12.36 -6.76
C GLY A 70 10.57 -12.13 -7.77
N TYR A 71 10.86 -11.54 -8.93
CA TYR A 71 9.87 -11.28 -9.98
C TYR A 71 9.42 -12.60 -10.63
N ASN A 72 8.36 -13.21 -10.09
CA ASN A 72 7.94 -14.56 -10.43
C ASN A 72 6.56 -14.63 -11.10
N ARG A 73 5.93 -13.49 -11.40
CA ARG A 73 4.65 -13.43 -12.11
C ARG A 73 4.78 -12.95 -13.55
N LEU A 74 3.97 -13.53 -14.42
CA LEU A 74 3.70 -13.07 -15.78
C LEU A 74 2.18 -12.88 -15.88
N ASN A 75 1.70 -11.65 -15.84
CA ASN A 75 0.27 -11.36 -15.85
C ASN A 75 -0.15 -10.89 -17.25
N LEU A 76 -1.08 -11.60 -17.85
CA LEU A 76 -1.76 -11.20 -19.09
C LEU A 76 -2.80 -10.13 -18.75
N ASP A 77 -2.74 -8.98 -19.43
CA ASP A 77 -3.79 -7.96 -19.35
C ASP A 77 -4.83 -8.13 -20.48
N ASP A 78 -5.69 -7.13 -20.70
CA ASP A 78 -6.80 -7.20 -21.65
C ASP A 78 -6.36 -7.57 -23.10
N CYS A 79 -7.35 -7.90 -23.94
CA CYS A 79 -7.21 -8.21 -25.36
C CYS A 79 -6.53 -9.57 -25.67
N TRP A 80 -6.44 -10.47 -24.69
CA TRP A 80 -5.89 -11.83 -24.87
C TRP A 80 -6.87 -12.79 -25.57
N MET A 81 -8.17 -12.54 -25.43
CA MET A 81 -9.26 -13.44 -25.83
C MET A 81 -9.79 -13.17 -27.25
N HIS A 82 -10.60 -14.10 -27.76
CA HIS A 82 -11.44 -13.92 -28.94
C HIS A 82 -12.63 -13.00 -28.59
N HIS A 83 -13.19 -12.30 -29.58
CA HIS A 83 -14.36 -11.42 -29.36
C HIS A 83 -15.67 -12.17 -29.08
N ASP A 84 -15.68 -13.48 -29.25
CA ASP A 84 -16.87 -14.33 -29.10
C ASP A 84 -16.60 -15.45 -28.10
N ARG A 85 -17.53 -15.64 -27.17
CA ARG A 85 -17.61 -16.85 -26.36
C ARG A 85 -17.97 -18.05 -27.25
N ALA A 86 -17.60 -19.25 -26.82
CA ALA A 86 -18.04 -20.48 -27.46
C ALA A 86 -19.54 -20.68 -27.29
N ALA A 87 -20.11 -21.66 -28.00
CA ALA A 87 -21.55 -21.94 -27.95
C ALA A 87 -22.06 -22.38 -26.56
N ASP A 88 -21.16 -22.88 -25.70
CA ASP A 88 -21.45 -23.24 -24.31
C ASP A 88 -21.24 -22.09 -23.31
N GLY A 89 -20.88 -20.89 -23.81
CA GLY A 89 -20.62 -19.70 -23.01
C GLY A 89 -19.18 -19.55 -22.53
N SER A 90 -18.29 -20.52 -22.78
CA SER A 90 -16.89 -20.44 -22.34
C SER A 90 -16.08 -19.38 -23.10
N LEU A 91 -15.14 -18.73 -22.42
CA LEU A 91 -14.16 -17.85 -23.04
C LEU A 91 -13.22 -18.64 -23.96
N GLN A 92 -12.82 -17.99 -25.07
CA GLN A 92 -11.88 -18.55 -26.03
C GLN A 92 -10.67 -17.63 -26.13
N TRP A 93 -9.45 -18.17 -26.12
CA TRP A 93 -8.26 -17.36 -26.39
C TRP A 93 -8.16 -17.02 -27.88
N ASN A 94 -7.48 -15.93 -28.20
CA ASN A 94 -7.16 -15.61 -29.58
C ASN A 94 -6.05 -16.55 -30.10
N THR A 95 -6.38 -17.49 -30.98
CA THR A 95 -5.44 -18.51 -31.50
C THR A 95 -4.36 -17.94 -32.43
N THR A 96 -4.53 -16.72 -32.95
CA THR A 96 -3.46 -16.03 -33.69
C THR A 96 -2.44 -15.44 -32.74
N LYS A 97 -2.88 -14.85 -31.61
CA LYS A 97 -1.99 -14.29 -30.58
C LYS A 97 -1.34 -15.40 -29.74
N PHE A 98 -2.09 -16.46 -29.44
CA PHE A 98 -1.69 -17.57 -28.58
C PHE A 98 -1.90 -18.91 -29.31
N PRO A 99 -1.04 -19.25 -30.29
CA PRO A 99 -1.20 -20.43 -31.13
C PRO A 99 -1.09 -21.75 -30.36
N GLN A 100 -0.36 -21.80 -29.24
CA GLN A 100 -0.30 -22.99 -28.37
C GLN A 100 -1.34 -22.94 -27.24
N GLY A 101 -1.96 -21.77 -27.03
CA GLY A 101 -3.04 -21.54 -26.07
C GLY A 101 -2.57 -21.17 -24.67
N ILE A 102 -3.49 -20.59 -23.89
CA ILE A 102 -3.22 -20.13 -22.52
C ILE A 102 -2.79 -21.27 -21.57
N PRO A 103 -3.37 -22.49 -21.61
CA PRO A 103 -2.89 -23.60 -20.79
C PRO A 103 -1.43 -23.98 -21.06
N TRP A 104 -1.00 -23.88 -22.32
CA TRP A 104 0.39 -24.10 -22.68
C TRP A 104 1.28 -23.01 -22.10
N LEU A 105 0.86 -21.74 -22.19
CA LEU A 105 1.63 -20.63 -21.63
C LEU A 105 1.74 -20.72 -20.10
N ALA A 106 0.69 -21.16 -19.40
CA ALA A 106 0.72 -21.42 -17.96
C ALA A 106 1.72 -22.54 -17.61
N SER A 107 1.71 -23.62 -18.40
CA SER A 107 2.66 -24.73 -18.26
C SER A 107 4.11 -24.29 -18.56
N TYR A 108 4.30 -23.42 -19.56
CA TYR A 108 5.59 -22.79 -19.87
C TYR A 108 6.07 -21.93 -18.70
N ALA A 109 5.23 -21.04 -18.17
CA ALA A 109 5.54 -20.21 -17.02
C ALA A 109 5.99 -21.07 -15.84
N THR A 110 5.19 -22.07 -15.47
CA THR A 110 5.48 -23.01 -14.37
C THR A 110 6.82 -23.72 -14.56
N LYS A 111 7.12 -24.19 -15.79
CA LYS A 111 8.38 -24.87 -16.11
C LYS A 111 9.61 -24.02 -15.81
N TYR A 112 9.50 -22.70 -15.96
CA TYR A 112 10.57 -21.74 -15.70
C TYR A 112 10.44 -21.04 -14.35
N GLY A 113 9.59 -21.58 -13.46
CA GLY A 113 9.38 -21.06 -12.12
C GLY A 113 8.52 -19.80 -12.06
N PHE A 114 7.83 -19.41 -13.11
CA PHE A 114 6.86 -18.32 -13.07
C PHE A 114 5.45 -18.81 -12.82
N HIS A 115 4.61 -17.89 -12.37
CA HIS A 115 3.17 -18.04 -12.22
C HIS A 115 2.47 -17.17 -13.28
N LEU A 116 1.43 -17.70 -13.92
CA LEU A 116 0.67 -16.96 -14.94
C LEU A 116 -0.61 -16.37 -14.31
N GLY A 117 -0.76 -15.05 -14.44
CA GLY A 117 -1.99 -14.34 -14.14
C GLY A 117 -2.78 -13.98 -15.40
N ILE A 118 -4.07 -13.70 -15.24
CA ILE A 118 -4.96 -13.32 -16.33
C ILE A 118 -5.81 -12.08 -15.98
N TYR A 119 -6.36 -11.44 -16.99
CA TYR A 119 -7.25 -10.29 -16.89
C TYR A 119 -8.67 -10.67 -17.28
N GLU A 120 -9.63 -10.07 -16.58
CA GLU A 120 -11.05 -10.14 -16.86
C GLU A 120 -11.77 -8.87 -16.38
N ASP A 121 -13.09 -8.76 -16.61
CA ASP A 121 -13.89 -7.60 -16.22
C ASP A 121 -15.20 -7.99 -15.50
N ALA A 122 -15.60 -7.20 -14.50
CA ALA A 122 -16.87 -7.35 -13.79
C ALA A 122 -18.08 -6.86 -14.62
N GLY A 123 -17.85 -6.14 -15.71
CA GLY A 123 -18.85 -5.69 -16.66
C GLY A 123 -19.30 -6.73 -17.67
N ASN A 124 -20.17 -6.30 -18.58
CA ASN A 124 -20.62 -7.13 -19.71
C ASN A 124 -19.57 -7.21 -20.82
N GLN A 125 -18.65 -6.25 -20.86
CA GLN A 125 -17.52 -6.19 -21.79
C GLN A 125 -16.29 -5.70 -21.04
N THR A 126 -15.12 -6.18 -21.43
CA THR A 126 -13.85 -5.62 -20.95
C THR A 126 -13.66 -4.19 -21.42
N CYS A 127 -12.68 -3.48 -20.85
CA CYS A 127 -12.30 -2.14 -21.30
C CYS A 127 -11.96 -2.09 -22.81
N GLY A 128 -11.34 -3.14 -23.34
CA GLY A 128 -11.05 -3.34 -24.76
C GLY A 128 -12.22 -3.83 -25.62
N GLY A 129 -13.42 -3.99 -25.04
CA GLY A 129 -14.62 -4.43 -25.75
C GLY A 129 -14.69 -5.93 -26.04
N PHE A 130 -13.92 -6.75 -25.30
CA PHE A 130 -14.01 -8.20 -25.34
C PHE A 130 -15.14 -8.70 -24.41
N PRO A 131 -15.58 -9.98 -24.49
CA PRO A 131 -16.59 -10.50 -23.58
C PRO A 131 -16.16 -10.32 -22.11
N GLY A 132 -16.97 -9.59 -21.32
CA GLY A 132 -16.81 -9.53 -19.86
C GLY A 132 -17.48 -10.72 -19.18
N SER A 133 -17.32 -10.83 -17.86
CA SER A 133 -17.73 -12.02 -17.11
C SER A 133 -19.00 -11.88 -16.29
N TYR A 134 -19.71 -10.76 -16.41
CA TYR A 134 -20.99 -10.59 -15.73
C TYR A 134 -21.99 -11.71 -16.09
N GLY A 135 -22.40 -12.50 -15.09
CA GLY A 135 -23.26 -13.68 -15.25
C GLY A 135 -22.55 -14.98 -15.67
N TYR A 136 -21.23 -14.94 -15.88
CA TYR A 136 -20.38 -16.08 -16.24
C TYR A 136 -19.25 -16.32 -15.23
N GLU A 137 -19.23 -15.61 -14.10
CA GLU A 137 -18.12 -15.55 -13.15
C GLU A 137 -17.66 -16.95 -12.69
N ARG A 138 -18.61 -17.84 -12.36
CA ARG A 138 -18.30 -19.22 -11.96
C ARG A 138 -17.64 -20.01 -13.09
N LEU A 139 -18.19 -19.93 -14.30
CA LEU A 139 -17.69 -20.65 -15.47
C LEU A 139 -16.28 -20.19 -15.82
N ASP A 140 -16.05 -18.88 -15.82
CA ASP A 140 -14.78 -18.29 -16.22
C ASP A 140 -13.69 -18.57 -15.16
N VAL A 141 -14.00 -18.46 -13.87
CA VAL A 141 -13.07 -18.83 -12.78
C VAL A 141 -12.68 -20.31 -12.84
N GLU A 142 -13.64 -21.21 -13.06
CA GLU A 142 -13.34 -22.65 -13.22
C GLU A 142 -12.48 -22.92 -14.46
N THR A 143 -12.74 -22.17 -15.55
CA THR A 143 -11.95 -22.24 -16.78
C THR A 143 -10.51 -21.80 -16.52
N PHE A 144 -10.29 -20.65 -15.89
CA PHE A 144 -8.95 -20.14 -15.56
C PHE A 144 -8.19 -21.09 -14.62
N ALA A 145 -8.86 -21.60 -13.58
CA ALA A 145 -8.26 -22.60 -12.69
C ALA A 145 -7.87 -23.88 -13.44
N SER A 146 -8.68 -24.33 -14.41
CA SER A 146 -8.37 -25.49 -15.25
C SER A 146 -7.17 -25.28 -16.17
N TRP A 147 -6.89 -24.04 -16.55
CA TRP A 147 -5.72 -23.66 -17.36
C TRP A 147 -4.44 -23.51 -16.53
N GLY A 148 -4.53 -23.53 -15.20
CA GLY A 148 -3.41 -23.36 -14.29
C GLY A 148 -3.09 -21.90 -13.94
N ILE A 149 -4.07 -21.00 -14.09
CA ILE A 149 -3.98 -19.60 -13.62
C ILE A 149 -4.11 -19.56 -12.10
N ASP A 150 -3.32 -18.72 -11.44
CA ASP A 150 -3.35 -18.51 -9.98
C ASP A 150 -3.54 -17.04 -9.55
N TYR A 151 -3.71 -16.13 -10.51
CA TYR A 151 -3.93 -14.70 -10.30
C TYR A 151 -4.92 -14.17 -11.33
N ILE A 152 -5.89 -13.36 -10.87
CA ILE A 152 -6.83 -12.67 -11.74
C ILE A 152 -6.90 -11.18 -11.39
N LYS A 153 -6.70 -10.32 -12.39
CA LYS A 153 -7.08 -8.91 -12.36
C LYS A 153 -8.51 -8.78 -12.89
N VAL A 154 -9.42 -8.24 -12.09
CA VAL A 154 -10.79 -7.96 -12.52
C VAL A 154 -11.00 -6.46 -12.58
N ASP A 155 -11.33 -5.98 -13.78
CA ASP A 155 -11.62 -4.58 -14.04
C ASP A 155 -13.11 -4.22 -13.83
N GLY A 156 -13.48 -2.98 -14.12
CA GLY A 156 -14.84 -2.45 -13.90
C GLY A 156 -15.47 -1.75 -15.12
N CYS A 157 -14.90 -1.90 -16.31
CA CYS A 157 -15.46 -1.25 -17.49
C CYS A 157 -16.84 -1.83 -17.82
N ASN A 158 -17.73 -1.03 -18.39
CA ASN A 158 -19.06 -1.50 -18.83
C ASN A 158 -19.90 -2.17 -17.71
N VAL A 159 -19.70 -1.75 -16.46
CA VAL A 159 -20.60 -2.07 -15.34
C VAL A 159 -21.77 -1.09 -15.36
N TRP A 160 -22.97 -1.63 -15.54
CA TRP A 160 -24.21 -0.87 -15.54
C TRP A 160 -25.02 -1.25 -14.31
N ALA A 161 -25.53 -0.23 -13.60
CA ALA A 161 -26.43 -0.48 -12.47
C ALA A 161 -27.69 -1.20 -12.94
N GLU A 162 -28.04 -2.29 -12.28
CA GLU A 162 -29.30 -3.00 -12.53
C GLU A 162 -30.37 -2.64 -11.50
N ASP A 163 -31.63 -2.64 -11.95
CA ASP A 163 -32.80 -2.29 -11.13
C ASP A 163 -32.66 -0.91 -10.45
N ASP A 164 -33.06 -0.80 -9.18
CA ASP A 164 -33.01 0.42 -8.36
C ASP A 164 -31.66 0.58 -7.62
N ARG A 165 -30.60 -0.17 -7.98
CA ARG A 165 -29.30 -0.09 -7.31
C ARG A 165 -28.51 1.14 -7.75
N SER A 166 -27.75 1.71 -6.82
CA SER A 166 -26.71 2.69 -7.18
C SER A 166 -25.54 2.00 -7.88
N LEU A 167 -24.73 2.74 -8.64
CA LEU A 167 -23.52 2.19 -9.26
C LEU A 167 -22.57 1.57 -8.22
N ARG A 168 -22.43 2.21 -7.06
CA ARG A 168 -21.64 1.71 -5.94
C ARG A 168 -22.14 0.34 -5.45
N ASP A 169 -23.45 0.21 -5.27
CA ASP A 169 -24.05 -1.05 -4.80
C ASP A 169 -23.99 -2.14 -5.87
N GLU A 170 -24.00 -1.77 -7.16
CA GLU A 170 -23.73 -2.68 -8.27
C GLU A 170 -22.31 -3.24 -8.20
N TYR A 171 -21.29 -2.38 -8.08
CA TYR A 171 -19.89 -2.80 -7.93
C TYR A 171 -19.70 -3.72 -6.73
N ARG A 172 -20.28 -3.35 -5.57
CA ARG A 172 -20.23 -4.18 -4.37
C ARG A 172 -20.80 -5.58 -4.61
N ALA A 173 -21.93 -5.67 -5.31
CA ALA A 173 -22.55 -6.97 -5.62
C ALA A 173 -21.69 -7.79 -6.59
N ARG A 174 -21.17 -7.18 -7.66
CA ARG A 174 -20.38 -7.87 -8.67
C ARG A 174 -19.03 -8.36 -8.14
N TYR A 175 -18.28 -7.49 -7.45
CA TYR A 175 -17.01 -7.89 -6.82
C TYR A 175 -17.22 -8.85 -5.64
N GLY A 176 -18.34 -8.72 -4.92
CA GLY A 176 -18.76 -9.73 -3.93
C GLY A 176 -19.02 -11.09 -4.56
N LYS A 177 -19.63 -11.14 -5.76
CA LYS A 177 -19.81 -12.39 -6.50
C LYS A 177 -18.48 -12.99 -6.93
N TRP A 178 -17.53 -12.18 -7.40
CA TRP A 178 -16.16 -12.62 -7.69
C TRP A 178 -15.48 -13.25 -6.47
N ASN A 179 -15.52 -12.57 -5.32
CA ASN A 179 -14.99 -13.11 -4.07
C ASN A 179 -15.64 -14.45 -3.69
N GLU A 180 -16.97 -14.55 -3.77
CA GLU A 180 -17.72 -15.78 -3.50
C GLU A 180 -17.24 -16.92 -4.41
N VAL A 181 -17.13 -16.68 -5.72
CA VAL A 181 -16.73 -17.74 -6.65
C VAL A 181 -15.29 -18.18 -6.49
N LEU A 182 -14.38 -17.24 -6.25
CA LEU A 182 -12.97 -17.52 -6.01
C LEU A 182 -12.74 -18.28 -4.70
N SER A 183 -13.46 -17.91 -3.64
CA SER A 183 -13.34 -18.52 -2.31
C SER A 183 -13.84 -19.98 -2.26
N GLU A 184 -14.74 -20.37 -3.17
CA GLU A 184 -15.24 -21.74 -3.27
C GLU A 184 -14.28 -22.68 -4.02
N LEU A 185 -13.24 -22.16 -4.68
CA LEU A 185 -12.25 -23.01 -5.33
C LEU A 185 -11.41 -23.80 -4.30
N PRO A 186 -11.03 -25.06 -4.60
CA PRO A 186 -10.10 -25.80 -3.74
C PRO A 186 -8.74 -25.12 -3.56
N ARG A 187 -8.32 -24.34 -4.57
CA ARG A 187 -7.16 -23.44 -4.55
C ARG A 187 -7.61 -22.11 -5.15
N PRO A 188 -7.99 -21.12 -4.32
CA PRO A 188 -8.38 -19.81 -4.79
C PRO A 188 -7.28 -19.14 -5.61
N LEU A 189 -7.66 -18.37 -6.63
CA LEU A 189 -6.76 -17.46 -7.34
C LEU A 189 -6.61 -16.18 -6.52
N ILE A 190 -5.45 -15.53 -6.62
CA ILE A 190 -5.23 -14.18 -6.10
C ILE A 190 -6.15 -13.21 -6.84
N PHE A 191 -6.92 -12.43 -6.09
CA PHE A 191 -7.90 -11.49 -6.61
C PHE A 191 -7.37 -10.06 -6.55
N SER A 192 -7.07 -9.50 -7.72
CA SER A 192 -6.66 -8.10 -7.91
C SER A 192 -7.86 -7.28 -8.36
N GLU A 193 -8.30 -6.36 -7.50
CA GLU A 193 -9.54 -5.60 -7.68
C GLU A 193 -9.29 -4.20 -8.28
N SER A 194 -9.96 -3.84 -9.38
CA SER A 194 -9.93 -2.45 -9.88
C SER A 194 -11.07 -1.57 -9.36
N ALA A 195 -12.03 -2.11 -8.59
CA ALA A 195 -13.23 -1.40 -8.16
C ALA A 195 -12.97 0.01 -7.59
N PRO A 196 -12.02 0.24 -6.67
CA PRO A 196 -11.84 1.58 -6.10
C PRO A 196 -11.44 2.65 -7.13
N ALA A 197 -10.71 2.28 -8.18
CA ALA A 197 -10.26 3.22 -9.22
C ALA A 197 -11.42 3.93 -9.92
N TYR A 198 -12.58 3.28 -10.06
CA TYR A 198 -13.78 3.83 -10.70
C TYR A 198 -14.52 4.88 -9.86
N PHE A 199 -14.13 5.05 -8.60
CA PHE A 199 -14.73 6.03 -7.69
C PHE A 199 -13.73 7.07 -7.19
N ALA A 200 -12.50 7.07 -7.72
CA ALA A 200 -11.41 7.95 -7.28
C ALA A 200 -11.82 9.44 -7.23
N ASP A 201 -12.64 9.90 -8.18
CA ASP A 201 -13.10 11.29 -8.26
C ASP A 201 -14.23 11.66 -7.28
N ASN A 202 -14.78 10.70 -6.52
CA ASN A 202 -15.81 10.95 -5.50
C ASN A 202 -15.42 10.32 -4.16
N ALA A 203 -14.89 11.13 -3.26
CA ALA A 203 -14.38 10.68 -1.97
C ALA A 203 -15.41 9.94 -1.08
N SER A 204 -16.70 10.29 -1.16
CA SER A 204 -17.73 9.59 -0.38
C SER A 204 -18.02 8.19 -0.94
N ASP A 205 -18.15 8.08 -2.27
CA ASP A 205 -18.36 6.78 -2.91
C ASP A 205 -17.12 5.90 -2.78
N TRP A 206 -15.94 6.46 -2.96
CA TRP A 206 -14.66 5.78 -2.76
C TRP A 206 -14.51 5.23 -1.34
N ALA A 207 -14.86 6.03 -0.32
CA ALA A 207 -14.81 5.59 1.08
C ALA A 207 -15.73 4.39 1.33
N ALA A 208 -16.95 4.44 0.80
CA ALA A 208 -17.91 3.33 0.92
C ALA A 208 -17.50 2.09 0.11
N VAL A 209 -16.75 2.24 -0.99
CA VAL A 209 -16.15 1.11 -1.72
C VAL A 209 -15.06 0.44 -0.90
N MET A 210 -14.20 1.24 -0.28
CA MET A 210 -13.12 0.74 0.57
C MET A 210 -13.59 0.05 1.85
N ASP A 211 -14.85 0.21 2.23
CA ASP A 211 -15.39 -0.56 3.34
C ASP A 211 -15.39 -2.05 3.05
N TRP A 212 -15.57 -2.50 1.79
CA TRP A 212 -15.71 -3.92 1.47
C TRP A 212 -14.57 -4.50 0.63
N VAL A 213 -13.88 -3.70 -0.19
CA VAL A 213 -12.78 -4.16 -1.07
C VAL A 213 -11.72 -4.95 -0.29
N PRO A 214 -11.16 -4.45 0.84
CA PRO A 214 -10.12 -5.18 1.58
C PRO A 214 -10.57 -6.48 2.27
N ARG A 215 -11.83 -6.88 2.12
CA ARG A 215 -12.37 -8.17 2.57
C ARG A 215 -12.60 -9.15 1.41
N ASN A 216 -12.56 -8.67 0.18
CA ASN A 216 -12.91 -9.44 -1.02
C ASN A 216 -11.68 -9.99 -1.72
N GLY A 217 -10.63 -9.19 -1.94
CA GLY A 217 -9.43 -9.61 -2.62
C GLY A 217 -8.15 -9.37 -1.84
N GLU A 218 -7.03 -9.64 -2.51
CA GLU A 218 -5.69 -9.58 -1.93
C GLU A 218 -4.94 -8.30 -2.31
N LEU A 219 -5.43 -7.56 -3.29
CA LEU A 219 -4.89 -6.25 -3.65
C LEU A 219 -5.92 -5.45 -4.45
N ALA A 220 -5.82 -4.13 -4.40
CA ALA A 220 -6.69 -3.27 -5.20
C ALA A 220 -6.01 -2.03 -5.75
N ARG A 221 -6.39 -1.67 -6.98
CA ARG A 221 -6.04 -0.40 -7.63
C ARG A 221 -6.93 0.72 -7.09
N HIS A 222 -6.33 1.84 -6.70
CA HIS A 222 -7.04 2.94 -6.02
C HIS A 222 -7.19 4.24 -6.82
N SER A 223 -6.34 4.43 -7.82
CA SER A 223 -6.28 5.61 -8.67
C SER A 223 -6.50 5.25 -10.13
N THR A 224 -6.55 6.27 -10.99
CA THR A 224 -6.41 6.11 -12.44
C THR A 224 -5.12 5.37 -12.80
N ASP A 225 -5.07 4.86 -14.03
CA ASP A 225 -3.90 4.19 -14.57
C ASP A 225 -2.66 5.07 -14.57
N VAL A 226 -1.51 4.44 -14.31
CA VAL A 226 -0.20 4.99 -14.63
C VAL A 226 -0.10 5.17 -16.14
N LEU A 227 0.62 6.20 -16.58
CA LEU A 227 0.67 6.58 -17.98
C LEU A 227 1.21 5.44 -18.86
N VAL A 228 0.44 5.11 -19.91
CA VAL A 228 0.86 4.16 -20.93
C VAL A 228 1.98 4.74 -21.81
N TYR A 229 2.81 3.88 -22.39
CA TYR A 229 4.03 4.24 -23.15
C TYR A 229 3.79 5.20 -24.32
N VAL A 230 2.58 5.17 -24.92
CA VAL A 230 2.16 6.08 -26.00
C VAL A 230 0.97 6.93 -25.52
N GLY A 231 1.01 7.41 -24.27
CA GLY A 231 0.00 8.26 -23.66
C GLY A 231 0.33 9.75 -23.76
N GLU A 232 -0.69 10.60 -23.67
CA GLU A 232 -0.50 12.06 -23.55
C GLU A 232 -0.30 12.46 -22.08
N GLY A 233 0.69 13.29 -21.81
CA GLY A 233 0.94 13.85 -20.48
C GLY A 233 2.37 13.63 -19.96
N SER A 234 2.57 14.00 -18.70
CA SER A 234 3.84 13.78 -17.98
C SER A 234 3.79 12.44 -17.25
N ALA A 235 4.75 11.57 -17.55
CA ALA A 235 4.85 10.26 -16.89
C ALA A 235 5.16 10.41 -15.40
N TRP A 236 5.98 11.38 -15.02
CA TRP A 236 6.27 11.67 -13.63
C TRP A 236 5.03 12.18 -12.88
N ASP A 237 4.26 13.09 -13.47
CA ASP A 237 3.04 13.60 -12.82
C ASP A 237 2.00 12.48 -12.66
N SER A 238 1.93 11.55 -13.60
CA SER A 238 1.11 10.34 -13.49
C SER A 238 1.57 9.46 -12.32
N ILE A 239 2.86 9.13 -12.21
CA ILE A 239 3.42 8.39 -11.07
C ILE A 239 3.09 9.11 -9.75
N MET A 240 3.22 10.43 -9.73
CA MET A 240 2.94 11.23 -8.53
C MET A 240 1.46 11.25 -8.16
N ASN A 241 0.54 11.20 -9.13
CA ASN A 241 -0.88 11.02 -8.87
C ASN A 241 -1.16 9.68 -8.19
N ASN A 242 -0.61 8.58 -8.71
CA ASN A 242 -0.73 7.26 -8.12
C ASN A 242 -0.12 7.20 -6.71
N TYR A 243 1.08 7.77 -6.53
CA TYR A 243 1.72 7.92 -5.23
C TYR A 243 0.86 8.70 -4.25
N ASP A 244 0.30 9.85 -4.65
CA ASP A 244 -0.50 10.71 -3.78
C ASP A 244 -1.77 9.99 -3.32
N TYR A 245 -2.45 9.24 -4.21
CA TYR A 245 -3.53 8.36 -3.80
C TYR A 245 -3.07 7.32 -2.78
N ASN A 246 -1.92 6.66 -3.03
CA ASN A 246 -1.45 5.60 -2.16
C ASN A 246 -1.14 6.11 -0.74
N THR A 247 -0.64 7.34 -0.59
CA THR A 247 -0.39 7.93 0.74
C THR A 247 -1.63 8.04 1.64
N LEU A 248 -2.83 7.93 1.07
CA LEU A 248 -4.12 7.98 1.77
C LEU A 248 -4.55 6.64 2.38
N LEU A 249 -3.83 5.55 2.07
CA LEU A 249 -4.34 4.17 2.18
C LEU A 249 -3.70 3.32 3.27
N VAL A 250 -2.75 3.89 4.01
CA VAL A 250 -1.92 3.21 5.03
C VAL A 250 -2.70 2.24 5.90
N ARG A 251 -3.91 2.63 6.34
CA ARG A 251 -4.75 1.85 7.27
C ARG A 251 -5.24 0.53 6.69
N TYR A 252 -5.36 0.41 5.38
CA TYR A 252 -5.89 -0.79 4.73
C TYR A 252 -4.84 -1.89 4.55
N GLN A 253 -3.58 -1.51 4.44
CA GLN A 253 -2.53 -2.45 4.10
C GLN A 253 -2.17 -3.38 5.25
N ARG A 254 -2.12 -4.67 4.95
CA ARG A 254 -1.80 -5.74 5.90
C ARG A 254 -1.40 -7.00 5.14
N PRO A 255 -0.72 -7.97 5.78
CA PRO A 255 -0.46 -9.26 5.11
C PRO A 255 -1.76 -9.86 4.57
N GLY A 256 -1.78 -10.19 3.28
CA GLY A 256 -2.98 -10.66 2.57
C GLY A 256 -3.87 -9.56 1.97
N TYR A 257 -3.53 -8.27 2.10
CA TYR A 257 -4.16 -7.18 1.34
C TYR A 257 -3.17 -6.04 1.06
N PHE A 258 -2.90 -5.75 -0.21
CA PHE A 258 -1.94 -4.72 -0.63
C PHE A 258 -2.63 -3.59 -1.40
N ASN A 259 -2.29 -2.35 -1.06
CA ASN A 259 -2.70 -1.22 -1.89
C ASN A 259 -1.85 -1.22 -3.16
N ASP A 260 -2.49 -1.17 -4.33
CA ASP A 260 -1.83 -1.19 -5.64
C ASP A 260 -1.80 0.22 -6.26
N PRO A 261 -0.63 0.89 -6.26
CA PRO A 261 -0.42 2.16 -6.94
C PRO A 261 -0.17 2.00 -8.45
N ASP A 262 -0.39 0.82 -9.03
CA ASP A 262 -0.22 0.49 -10.46
C ASP A 262 1.22 0.15 -10.89
N PHE A 263 1.40 -0.14 -12.18
CA PHE A 263 2.63 -0.69 -12.74
C PHE A 263 3.87 0.22 -12.65
N LEU A 264 5.03 -0.42 -12.49
CA LEU A 264 6.35 0.19 -12.75
C LEU A 264 6.56 0.34 -14.26
N ILE A 265 6.88 1.54 -14.72
CA ILE A 265 7.08 1.88 -16.16
C ILE A 265 8.53 2.30 -16.48
N PRO A 266 9.54 1.46 -16.22
CA PRO A 266 10.96 1.83 -16.25
C PRO A 266 11.50 2.20 -17.64
N ASP A 267 10.82 1.80 -18.73
CA ASP A 267 11.24 2.16 -20.10
C ASP A 267 10.48 3.35 -20.68
N HIS A 268 9.59 3.99 -19.91
CA HIS A 268 8.79 5.10 -20.43
C HIS A 268 9.69 6.28 -20.84
N PRO A 269 9.61 6.77 -22.09
CA PRO A 269 10.57 7.73 -22.64
C PRO A 269 10.49 9.12 -21.99
N GLY A 270 9.38 9.42 -21.33
CA GLY A 270 9.16 10.66 -20.58
C GLY A 270 9.79 10.71 -19.17
N LEU A 271 10.50 9.66 -18.74
CA LEU A 271 11.14 9.61 -17.42
C LEU A 271 12.66 9.78 -17.52
N THR A 272 13.21 10.57 -16.61
CA THR A 272 14.64 10.59 -16.31
C THR A 272 15.05 9.37 -15.49
N GLN A 273 16.35 9.04 -15.46
CA GLN A 273 16.85 7.94 -14.65
C GLN A 273 16.51 8.10 -13.16
N THR A 274 16.66 9.31 -12.63
CA THR A 274 16.31 9.65 -11.25
C THR A 274 14.84 9.36 -10.92
N GLU A 275 13.93 9.69 -11.84
CA GLU A 275 12.50 9.44 -11.65
C GLU A 275 12.15 7.96 -11.72
N LYS A 276 12.79 7.19 -12.62
CA LYS A 276 12.63 5.73 -12.69
C LYS A 276 13.06 5.04 -11.40
N GLU A 277 14.22 5.42 -10.87
CA GLU A 277 14.73 4.91 -9.61
C GLU A 277 13.83 5.30 -8.44
N SER A 278 13.35 6.54 -8.42
CA SER A 278 12.47 7.04 -7.37
C SER A 278 11.11 6.35 -7.39
N HIS A 279 10.55 6.08 -8.58
CA HIS A 279 9.34 5.27 -8.75
C HIS A 279 9.48 3.92 -8.03
N PHE A 280 10.57 3.19 -8.29
CA PHE A 280 10.81 1.91 -7.63
C PHE A 280 10.99 2.04 -6.11
N ARG A 281 11.78 3.02 -5.66
CA ARG A 281 12.03 3.26 -4.22
C ARG A 281 10.75 3.58 -3.46
N LEU A 282 9.84 4.35 -4.05
CA LEU A 282 8.55 4.71 -3.46
C LEU A 282 7.63 3.49 -3.34
N TRP A 283 7.52 2.69 -4.40
CA TRP A 283 6.72 1.45 -4.38
C TRP A 283 7.25 0.47 -3.33
N ALA A 284 8.57 0.24 -3.30
CA ALA A 284 9.20 -0.62 -2.31
C ALA A 284 8.98 -0.11 -0.86
N SER A 285 9.03 1.21 -0.66
CA SER A 285 8.74 1.80 0.66
C SER A 285 7.30 1.56 1.10
N PHE A 286 6.37 1.46 0.15
CA PHE A 286 4.98 1.14 0.42
C PHE A 286 4.71 -0.33 0.67
N SER A 287 5.61 -1.27 0.38
CA SER A 287 5.26 -2.70 0.25
C SER A 287 4.12 -2.87 -0.78
N ALA A 288 4.29 -2.23 -1.94
CA ALA A 288 3.33 -2.25 -3.03
C ALA A 288 3.65 -3.39 -4.02
N PRO A 289 2.71 -3.81 -4.88
CA PRO A 289 3.03 -4.69 -6.00
C PRO A 289 4.19 -4.12 -6.85
N LEU A 290 5.27 -4.91 -7.03
CA LEU A 290 6.38 -4.57 -7.92
C LEU A 290 6.17 -5.24 -9.27
N ILE A 291 5.17 -4.77 -10.01
CA ILE A 291 4.81 -5.31 -11.32
C ILE A 291 5.37 -4.40 -12.41
N ILE A 292 6.33 -4.91 -13.18
CA ILE A 292 6.98 -4.20 -14.29
C ILE A 292 6.09 -4.26 -15.53
N SER A 293 5.85 -3.12 -16.15
CA SER A 293 5.27 -3.02 -17.49
C SER A 293 6.21 -2.25 -18.42
N ALA A 294 7.13 -2.99 -19.05
CA ALA A 294 8.16 -2.48 -19.95
C ALA A 294 8.67 -3.58 -20.92
N CYS A 295 9.41 -3.19 -21.94
CA CYS A 295 10.16 -4.13 -22.77
C CYS A 295 11.42 -4.62 -22.03
N ILE A 296 11.28 -5.69 -21.22
CA ILE A 296 12.39 -6.21 -20.38
C ILE A 296 13.66 -6.56 -21.18
N PRO A 297 13.59 -7.15 -22.39
CA PRO A 297 14.78 -7.35 -23.23
C PRO A 297 15.58 -6.07 -23.52
N ASP A 298 14.91 -4.91 -23.59
CA ASP A 298 15.50 -3.63 -23.99
C ASP A 298 15.89 -2.75 -22.79
N LEU A 299 15.57 -3.15 -21.56
CA LEU A 299 15.98 -2.39 -20.37
C LEU A 299 17.50 -2.25 -20.29
N SER A 300 18.01 -1.11 -19.82
CA SER A 300 19.44 -0.95 -19.62
C SER A 300 19.93 -1.77 -18.40
N ASP A 301 21.24 -1.97 -18.28
CA ASP A 301 21.80 -2.59 -17.07
C ASP A 301 21.58 -1.72 -15.83
N GLU A 302 21.50 -0.40 -16.01
CA GLU A 302 21.14 0.56 -14.95
C GLU A 302 19.69 0.34 -14.48
N ASP A 303 18.76 0.12 -15.41
CA ASP A 303 17.36 -0.19 -15.08
C ASP A 303 17.26 -1.52 -14.32
N ILE A 304 17.96 -2.57 -14.77
CA ILE A 304 17.99 -3.85 -14.06
C ILE A 304 18.62 -3.70 -12.67
N ALA A 305 19.69 -2.90 -12.53
CA ALA A 305 20.39 -2.77 -11.26
C ALA A 305 19.49 -2.23 -10.14
N TYR A 306 18.68 -1.20 -10.39
CA TYR A 306 17.77 -0.71 -9.35
C TYR A 306 16.56 -1.64 -9.17
N LEU A 307 16.01 -2.21 -10.25
CA LEU A 307 14.89 -3.17 -10.16
C LEU A 307 15.27 -4.44 -9.39
N SER A 308 16.55 -4.82 -9.40
CA SER A 308 17.07 -5.99 -8.66
C SER A 308 17.76 -5.63 -7.34
N ASN A 309 17.61 -4.42 -6.82
CA ASN A 309 18.21 -4.03 -5.55
C ASN A 309 17.60 -4.86 -4.39
N GLU A 310 18.36 -5.84 -3.92
CA GLU A 310 17.95 -6.79 -2.87
C GLU A 310 17.53 -6.11 -1.57
N ALA A 311 18.18 -4.98 -1.20
CA ALA A 311 17.88 -4.28 0.05
C ALA A 311 16.52 -3.57 0.00
N LEU A 312 16.18 -2.97 -1.14
CA LEU A 312 14.87 -2.36 -1.37
C LEU A 312 13.78 -3.43 -1.52
N ILE A 313 14.05 -4.54 -2.22
CA ILE A 313 13.11 -5.66 -2.34
C ILE A 313 12.84 -6.30 -0.98
N ALA A 314 13.87 -6.47 -0.14
CA ALA A 314 13.68 -7.01 1.21
C ALA A 314 12.78 -6.13 2.09
N VAL A 315 12.83 -4.81 1.89
CA VAL A 315 11.92 -3.87 2.54
C VAL A 315 10.50 -3.99 1.97
N ASP A 316 10.35 -4.02 0.65
CA ASP A 316 9.05 -4.23 -0.01
C ASP A 316 8.37 -5.53 0.44
N GLN A 317 9.14 -6.60 0.53
CA GLN A 317 8.70 -7.94 0.90
C GLN A 317 8.73 -8.18 2.43
N ASP A 318 8.81 -7.11 3.24
CA ASP A 318 8.84 -7.24 4.70
C ASP A 318 7.55 -7.92 5.22
N PRO A 319 7.66 -8.94 6.10
CA PRO A 319 6.49 -9.71 6.56
C PRO A 319 5.43 -8.92 7.34
N LEU A 320 5.73 -7.71 7.85
CA LEU A 320 4.67 -6.88 8.45
C LEU A 320 3.73 -6.30 7.38
N ALA A 321 4.17 -6.23 6.12
CA ALA A 321 3.45 -5.61 5.00
C ALA A 321 2.95 -4.19 5.32
N GLN A 322 3.56 -3.51 6.29
CA GLN A 322 3.16 -2.16 6.63
C GLN A 322 3.48 -1.22 5.46
N GLN A 323 2.57 -0.29 5.20
CA GLN A 323 2.83 0.78 4.25
C GLN A 323 3.56 1.94 4.94
N ALA A 324 4.53 2.56 4.24
CA ALA A 324 5.12 3.82 4.69
C ALA A 324 4.06 4.93 4.71
N ALA A 325 3.92 5.59 5.85
CA ALA A 325 2.99 6.71 6.03
C ALA A 325 3.72 8.04 5.98
N LEU A 326 3.04 9.09 5.51
CA LEU A 326 3.54 10.46 5.57
C LEU A 326 3.80 10.89 7.03
N VAL A 327 5.07 11.12 7.32
CA VAL A 327 5.54 11.74 8.57
C VAL A 327 5.42 13.25 8.48
N SER A 328 5.83 13.83 7.36
CA SER A 328 5.69 15.26 7.06
C SER A 328 5.68 15.50 5.56
N ARG A 329 4.93 16.51 5.13
CA ARG A 329 4.92 17.04 3.76
C ARG A 329 5.05 18.56 3.81
N ASP A 330 5.99 19.10 3.03
CA ASP A 330 6.10 20.53 2.77
C ASP A 330 6.06 20.82 1.24
N GLY A 331 6.43 22.03 0.83
CA GLY A 331 6.42 22.40 -0.60
C GLY A 331 7.49 21.73 -1.46
N THR A 332 8.43 20.99 -0.87
CA THR A 332 9.56 20.34 -1.54
C THR A 332 9.68 18.88 -1.15
N PHE A 333 9.58 18.52 0.13
CA PHE A 333 9.87 17.18 0.62
C PHE A 333 8.63 16.46 1.14
N ASP A 334 8.55 15.18 0.78
CA ASP A 334 7.80 14.19 1.54
C ASP A 334 8.77 13.35 2.36
N VAL A 335 8.44 13.17 3.63
CA VAL A 335 9.12 12.25 4.55
C VAL A 335 8.12 11.18 4.93
N LEU A 336 8.47 9.92 4.73
CA LEU A 336 7.65 8.76 5.07
C LEU A 336 8.39 7.81 5.99
N SER A 337 7.65 7.07 6.80
CA SER A 337 8.22 6.08 7.70
C SER A 337 7.26 4.95 8.03
N ARG A 338 7.82 3.78 8.33
CA ARG A 338 7.12 2.59 8.85
C ARG A 338 8.08 1.71 9.64
N SER A 339 7.52 0.75 10.37
CA SER A 339 8.30 -0.29 11.05
C SER A 339 8.50 -1.49 10.12
N LEU A 340 9.57 -2.25 10.38
CA LEU A 340 9.89 -3.53 9.74
C LEU A 340 9.75 -4.68 10.75
N ALA A 341 9.58 -5.91 10.26
CA ALA A 341 9.29 -7.09 11.08
C ALA A 341 10.36 -7.41 12.13
N ASN A 342 11.61 -7.07 11.82
CA ASN A 342 12.75 -7.26 12.71
C ASN A 342 12.85 -6.19 13.82
N GLY A 343 11.94 -5.21 13.85
CA GLY A 343 11.96 -4.09 14.79
C GLY A 343 12.67 -2.83 14.26
N ASP A 344 13.27 -2.90 13.07
CA ASP A 344 13.90 -1.75 12.44
C ASP A 344 12.87 -0.71 12.00
N ARG A 345 13.36 0.50 11.70
CA ARG A 345 12.54 1.61 11.19
C ARG A 345 13.00 2.02 9.80
N LEU A 346 12.07 2.16 8.87
CA LEU A 346 12.34 2.69 7.53
C LEU A 346 12.12 4.21 7.50
N LEU A 347 13.01 4.91 6.82
CA LEU A 347 12.86 6.32 6.43
C LEU A 347 12.93 6.42 4.91
N THR A 348 11.93 7.03 4.31
CA THR A 348 11.90 7.37 2.88
C THR A 348 11.76 8.88 2.73
N VAL A 349 12.60 9.51 1.91
CA VAL A 349 12.56 10.95 1.67
C VAL A 349 12.51 11.19 0.17
N LEU A 350 11.46 11.87 -0.31
CA LEU A 350 11.27 12.25 -1.70
C LEU A 350 11.40 13.76 -1.84
N ASN A 351 12.23 14.22 -2.78
CA ASN A 351 12.21 15.60 -3.27
C ASN A 351 11.20 15.72 -4.41
N ARG A 352 10.03 16.30 -4.13
CA ARG A 352 9.00 16.62 -5.13
C ARG A 352 9.33 17.87 -5.96
N GLY A 353 10.31 18.65 -5.52
CA GLY A 353 10.67 19.92 -6.13
C GLY A 353 11.46 19.75 -7.42
N PRO A 354 11.47 20.79 -8.29
CA PRO A 354 12.11 20.76 -9.60
C PRO A 354 13.64 20.98 -9.55
N VAL A 355 14.23 21.08 -8.36
CA VAL A 355 15.64 21.40 -8.14
C VAL A 355 16.19 20.63 -6.94
N ALA A 356 17.51 20.47 -6.91
CA ALA A 356 18.19 19.87 -5.77
C ALA A 356 17.99 20.70 -4.49
N ALA A 357 17.65 20.03 -3.39
CA ALA A 357 17.37 20.66 -2.11
C ALA A 357 17.92 19.81 -0.95
N SER A 358 17.98 20.40 0.24
CA SER A 358 18.39 19.72 1.47
C SER A 358 17.31 19.85 2.54
N THR A 359 17.18 18.82 3.38
CA THR A 359 16.33 18.82 4.56
C THR A 359 17.02 18.11 5.72
N THR A 360 16.61 18.45 6.94
CA THR A 360 17.08 17.80 8.17
C THR A 360 15.88 17.16 8.84
N ILE A 361 15.93 15.84 9.06
CA ILE A 361 14.84 15.09 9.69
C ILE A 361 15.26 14.70 11.12
N PRO A 362 14.66 15.31 12.16
CA PRO A 362 14.82 14.85 13.53
C PRO A 362 14.37 13.40 13.68
N LEU A 363 15.15 12.57 14.40
CA LEU A 363 14.81 11.15 14.59
C LEU A 363 13.52 10.97 15.40
N GLU A 364 13.11 11.95 16.20
CA GLU A 364 11.82 11.92 16.89
C GLU A 364 10.63 11.90 15.92
N ARG A 365 10.79 12.43 14.69
CA ARG A 365 9.76 12.32 13.64
C ARG A 365 9.57 10.89 13.14
N LEU A 366 10.55 10.01 13.37
CA LEU A 366 10.47 8.58 13.09
C LEU A 366 9.94 7.77 14.29
N GLY A 367 9.55 8.44 15.38
CA GLY A 367 9.17 7.80 16.64
C GLY A 367 10.36 7.45 17.54
N LEU A 368 11.59 7.80 17.14
CA LEU A 368 12.83 7.47 17.83
C LEU A 368 13.24 8.63 18.74
N SER A 369 12.66 8.69 19.94
CA SER A 369 12.81 9.82 20.88
C SER A 369 13.54 9.49 22.18
N GLN A 370 14.08 8.27 22.28
CA GLN A 370 14.76 7.81 23.50
C GLN A 370 16.10 8.51 23.71
N VAL A 371 16.30 9.06 24.90
CA VAL A 371 17.51 9.84 25.26
C VAL A 371 18.71 8.91 25.38
N GLY A 372 19.82 9.31 24.75
CA GLY A 372 21.09 8.58 24.82
C GLY A 372 21.19 7.37 23.89
N CYS A 373 20.18 7.16 23.03
CA CYS A 373 20.21 6.14 21.99
C CYS A 373 20.97 6.63 20.75
N GLU A 374 21.79 5.75 20.19
CA GLU A 374 22.41 5.90 18.89
C GLU A 374 21.79 4.89 17.93
N TYR A 375 21.46 5.30 16.71
CA TYR A 375 20.85 4.43 15.71
C TYR A 375 21.77 4.33 14.51
N LEU A 376 21.95 3.11 13.99
CA LEU A 376 22.68 2.87 12.76
C LEU A 376 21.70 3.01 11.59
N ALA A 377 21.86 4.05 10.79
CA ALA A 377 21.10 4.25 9.57
C ALA A 377 21.92 3.77 8.37
N ARG A 378 21.41 2.76 7.66
CA ARG A 378 21.97 2.28 6.40
C ARG A 378 21.21 2.88 5.23
N ASP A 379 21.91 3.55 4.32
CA ASP A 379 21.37 3.90 3.00
C ASP A 379 21.22 2.63 2.15
N LEU A 380 19.99 2.34 1.71
CA LEU A 380 19.67 1.12 0.96
C LEU A 380 20.06 1.19 -0.53
N ILE A 381 20.52 2.35 -0.99
CA ILE A 381 21.03 2.56 -2.34
C ILE A 381 22.55 2.36 -2.35
N THR A 382 23.27 3.06 -1.48
CA THR A 382 24.74 3.04 -1.46
C THR A 382 25.33 1.95 -0.57
N GLY A 383 24.56 1.45 0.40
CA GLY A 383 25.03 0.54 1.44
C GLY A 383 25.85 1.21 2.54
N GLU A 384 25.98 2.53 2.52
CA GLU A 384 26.71 3.29 3.53
C GLU A 384 25.95 3.34 4.86
N ASP A 385 26.70 3.21 5.95
CA ASP A 385 26.19 3.26 7.31
C ASP A 385 26.57 4.58 7.98
N VAL A 386 25.63 5.20 8.68
CA VAL A 386 25.87 6.37 9.53
C VAL A 386 25.22 6.17 10.90
N THR A 387 25.97 6.47 11.97
CA THR A 387 25.45 6.43 13.34
C THR A 387 24.91 7.80 13.72
N LEU A 388 23.66 7.85 14.18
CA LEU A 388 22.92 9.09 14.43
C LEU A 388 22.26 9.08 15.81
N GLN A 389 22.24 10.24 16.47
CA GLN A 389 21.55 10.44 17.75
C GLN A 389 20.31 11.34 17.63
N ASN A 390 20.38 12.39 16.81
CA ASN A 390 19.42 13.49 16.86
C ASN A 390 18.63 13.68 15.56
N ALA A 391 19.33 13.71 14.43
CA ALA A 391 18.72 13.97 13.12
C ALA A 391 19.59 13.38 12.00
N ILE A 392 18.97 13.19 10.83
CA ILE A 392 19.66 12.89 9.57
C ILE A 392 19.55 14.09 8.63
N GLU A 393 20.66 14.46 7.99
CA GLU A 393 20.68 15.46 6.93
C GLU A 393 20.63 14.77 5.57
N ILE A 394 19.70 15.18 4.73
CA ILE A 394 19.47 14.59 3.41
C ILE A 394 19.56 15.69 2.36
N ARG A 395 20.35 15.43 1.32
CA ARG A 395 20.38 16.24 0.10
C ARG A 395 19.95 15.38 -1.07
N LEU A 396 18.97 15.85 -1.83
CA LEU A 396 18.40 15.13 -2.96
C LEU A 396 18.34 16.04 -4.18
N ASP A 397 18.67 15.49 -5.33
CA ASP A 397 18.40 16.13 -6.61
C ASP A 397 16.88 16.22 -6.87
N SER A 398 16.48 16.93 -7.92
CA SER A 398 15.08 17.00 -8.35
C SER A 398 14.51 15.60 -8.54
N HIS A 399 13.32 15.35 -7.98
CA HIS A 399 12.59 14.09 -8.12
C HIS A 399 13.32 12.86 -7.57
N ALA A 400 14.41 13.03 -6.82
CA ALA A 400 15.15 11.92 -6.23
C ALA A 400 14.50 11.45 -4.93
N THR A 401 14.58 10.14 -4.68
CA THR A 401 14.20 9.51 -3.41
C THR A 401 15.40 8.85 -2.75
N SER A 402 15.57 9.03 -1.44
CA SER A 402 16.47 8.22 -0.60
C SER A 402 15.68 7.31 0.34
N VAL A 403 16.26 6.16 0.68
CA VAL A 403 15.65 5.18 1.59
C VAL A 403 16.71 4.70 2.57
N HIS A 404 16.42 4.82 3.86
CA HIS A 404 17.33 4.41 4.93
C HIS A 404 16.64 3.43 5.87
N ARG A 405 17.35 2.37 6.26
CA ARG A 405 16.94 1.47 7.34
C ARG A 405 17.69 1.81 8.62
N PHE A 406 16.96 2.13 9.66
CA PHE A 406 17.48 2.36 11.00
C PHE A 406 17.41 1.05 11.78
N GLU A 407 18.57 0.54 12.18
CA GLU A 407 18.67 -0.55 13.15
C GLU A 407 18.43 0.00 14.56
N LEU A 408 17.55 -0.65 15.32
CA LEU A 408 17.20 -0.23 16.67
C LEU A 408 17.95 -1.10 17.68
N PRO A 409 18.92 -0.56 18.44
CA PRO A 409 19.68 -1.36 19.38
C PRO A 409 18.83 -1.81 20.56
N GLU A 410 19.27 -2.89 21.23
CA GLU A 410 18.63 -3.40 22.43
C GLU A 410 18.47 -2.29 23.48
N GLY A 411 17.26 -2.13 24.01
CA GLY A 411 16.92 -1.05 24.95
C GLY A 411 16.49 0.27 24.30
N CYS A 412 16.72 0.45 22.99
CA CYS A 412 16.27 1.61 22.20
C CYS A 412 15.19 1.24 21.16
N SER A 413 14.48 0.13 21.39
CA SER A 413 13.53 -0.46 20.43
C SER A 413 12.09 0.06 20.51
N VAL A 414 11.79 0.95 21.45
CA VAL A 414 10.45 1.56 21.57
C VAL A 414 10.29 2.61 20.49
N VAL A 415 9.34 2.36 19.59
CA VAL A 415 8.90 3.27 18.54
C VAL A 415 7.51 3.78 18.90
N THR A 416 7.36 5.10 18.96
CA THR A 416 6.04 5.74 19.01
C THR A 416 5.57 5.98 17.58
N PRO A 417 4.35 5.56 17.19
CA PRO A 417 3.78 5.99 15.92
C PRO A 417 3.75 7.53 15.84
N THR A 418 4.52 8.08 14.91
CA THR A 418 4.70 9.53 14.73
C THR A 418 4.53 9.88 13.27
N GLY A 419 3.76 10.93 12.99
CA GLY A 419 3.55 11.42 11.63
C GLY A 419 2.35 12.35 11.50
N MET A 420 1.89 12.55 10.27
CA MET A 420 0.74 13.42 10.02
C MET A 420 -0.57 12.75 10.46
N VAL A 421 -1.46 13.56 11.04
CA VAL A 421 -2.90 13.26 11.10
C VAL A 421 -3.57 14.17 10.08
N PHE A 422 -4.25 13.61 9.07
CA PHE A 422 -4.80 14.39 7.98
C PHE A 422 -6.21 13.97 7.62
N HIS A 423 -7.00 14.91 7.12
CA HIS A 423 -8.31 14.64 6.56
C HIS A 423 -8.15 14.08 5.14
N THR A 424 -8.42 12.77 5.00
CA THR A 424 -8.10 11.99 3.80
C THR A 424 -8.67 12.61 2.52
N PRO A 425 -9.97 12.96 2.43
CA PRO A 425 -10.52 13.51 1.19
C PRO A 425 -10.00 14.89 0.77
N SER A 426 -9.44 15.67 1.70
CA SER A 426 -8.97 17.03 1.36
C SER A 426 -7.45 17.18 1.43
N GLY A 427 -6.72 16.16 1.88
CA GLY A 427 -5.28 16.21 2.11
C GLY A 427 -4.81 17.28 3.11
N LEU A 428 -5.72 17.83 3.93
CA LEU A 428 -5.37 18.88 4.89
C LEU A 428 -4.84 18.26 6.18
N CYS A 429 -3.76 18.83 6.71
CA CYS A 429 -3.13 18.42 7.95
C CYS A 429 -3.89 18.96 9.16
N LEU A 430 -4.07 18.13 10.19
CA LEU A 430 -4.47 18.59 11.51
C LEU A 430 -3.31 19.39 12.11
N THR A 431 -3.52 20.68 12.35
CA THR A 431 -2.51 21.58 12.91
C THR A 431 -2.87 22.00 14.34
N ALA A 432 -1.91 21.90 15.24
CA ALA A 432 -1.96 22.45 16.59
C ALA A 432 -1.60 23.95 16.62
N SER A 433 -2.33 24.75 17.41
CA SER A 433 -2.00 26.15 17.68
C SER A 433 -2.37 26.53 19.10
N GLY A 434 -1.39 26.50 20.01
CA GLY A 434 -1.63 26.70 21.45
C GLY A 434 -2.58 25.63 21.99
N THR A 435 -3.80 26.01 22.36
CA THR A 435 -4.83 25.08 22.86
C THR A 435 -5.90 24.73 21.83
N THR A 436 -5.75 25.16 20.57
CA THR A 436 -6.73 24.91 19.50
C THR A 436 -6.16 24.00 18.42
N VAL A 437 -7.06 23.44 17.60
CA VAL A 437 -6.71 22.65 16.42
C VAL A 437 -7.56 23.07 15.21
N ALA A 438 -6.98 22.96 14.02
CA ALA A 438 -7.63 23.25 12.74
C ALA A 438 -7.10 22.31 11.63
N PHE A 439 -7.82 22.21 10.52
CA PHE A 439 -7.28 21.58 9.30
C PHE A 439 -6.71 22.65 8.37
N GLU A 440 -5.43 22.53 8.03
CA GLU A 440 -4.68 23.52 7.24
C GLU A 440 -3.85 22.84 6.14
N PRO A 441 -3.38 23.59 5.12
CA PRO A 441 -2.41 23.06 4.17
C PRO A 441 -1.18 22.53 4.89
N CYS A 442 -0.68 21.38 4.45
CA CYS A 442 0.51 20.77 5.02
C CYS A 442 1.77 21.59 4.69
N GLY A 443 2.58 21.88 5.70
CA GLY A 443 3.81 22.66 5.61
C GLY A 443 4.97 22.07 6.42
N GLY A 444 4.83 20.86 6.94
CA GLY A 444 5.92 20.09 7.56
C GLY A 444 6.41 20.58 8.93
N SER A 445 5.67 21.49 9.59
CA SER A 445 6.01 21.97 10.93
C SER A 445 5.68 20.93 12.02
N ASP A 446 6.35 21.02 13.16
CA ASP A 446 6.11 20.12 14.30
C ASP A 446 4.69 20.26 14.90
N SER A 447 3.96 21.32 14.56
CA SER A 447 2.53 21.47 14.90
C SER A 447 1.60 20.60 14.06
N GLN A 448 2.09 20.01 12.97
CA GLN A 448 1.35 19.11 12.07
C GLN A 448 1.80 17.64 12.18
N ILE A 449 2.78 17.37 13.04
CA ILE A 449 3.33 16.04 13.26
C ILE A 449 2.92 15.61 14.66
N TRP A 450 2.31 14.43 14.75
CA TRP A 450 1.63 13.96 15.95
C TRP A 450 2.22 12.63 16.40
N ASN A 451 2.45 12.52 17.71
CA ASN A 451 2.67 11.27 18.40
C ASN A 451 1.33 10.63 18.74
N VAL A 452 1.16 9.37 18.39
CA VAL A 452 -0.02 8.58 18.72
C VAL A 452 0.40 7.45 19.66
N LEU A 453 0.17 7.65 20.95
CA LEU A 453 0.46 6.66 21.98
C LEU A 453 -0.73 5.72 22.13
N THR A 454 -0.47 4.42 22.17
CA THR A 454 -1.49 3.41 22.51
C THR A 454 -1.36 3.08 24.00
N GLU A 455 -2.39 3.42 24.76
CA GLU A 455 -2.49 3.12 26.18
C GLU A 455 -2.71 1.61 26.41
N THR A 456 -2.46 1.14 27.63
CA THR A 456 -2.72 -0.27 28.02
C THR A 456 -4.17 -0.71 27.83
N SER A 457 -5.11 0.23 27.75
CA SER A 457 -6.52 0.00 27.45
C SER A 457 -6.83 -0.19 25.96
N GLY A 458 -5.83 -0.05 25.07
CA GLY A 458 -6.00 -0.02 23.62
C GLY A 458 -6.46 1.34 23.07
N LYS A 459 -6.69 2.34 23.94
CA LYS A 459 -7.08 3.69 23.52
C LYS A 459 -5.87 4.51 23.07
N LEU A 460 -6.11 5.45 22.17
CA LEU A 460 -5.10 6.33 21.61
C LEU A 460 -5.08 7.67 22.35
N THR A 461 -3.88 8.16 22.63
CA THR A 461 -3.62 9.53 23.09
C THR A 461 -2.74 10.23 22.06
N ILE A 462 -3.17 11.40 21.59
CA ILE A 462 -2.63 12.05 20.40
C ILE A 462 -2.09 13.44 20.77
N SER A 463 -0.80 13.69 20.58
CA SER A 463 -0.13 14.98 20.93
C SER A 463 0.77 15.47 19.80
N ALA A 464 0.81 16.78 19.57
CA ALA A 464 1.67 17.36 18.53
C ALA A 464 3.13 17.43 19.02
N LEU A 465 4.10 17.30 18.10
CA LEU A 465 5.52 17.43 18.43
C LEU A 465 5.86 18.83 18.95
N SER A 466 5.13 19.87 18.50
CA SER A 466 5.31 21.24 18.98
C SER A 466 5.03 21.43 20.47
N ASP A 467 4.17 20.60 21.08
CA ASP A 467 3.94 20.57 22.53
C ASP A 467 3.35 19.22 22.96
N LYS A 468 4.23 18.30 23.37
CA LYS A 468 3.86 16.93 23.80
C LYS A 468 3.13 16.89 25.16
N SER A 469 2.99 18.03 25.85
CA SER A 469 2.26 18.09 27.13
C SER A 469 0.75 18.24 26.96
N LEU A 470 0.31 18.63 25.75
CA LEU A 470 -1.08 18.80 25.38
C LEU A 470 -1.52 17.76 24.36
N CYS A 471 -2.68 17.17 24.58
CA CYS A 471 -3.26 16.12 23.76
C CYS A 471 -4.62 16.53 23.19
N LEU A 472 -4.94 15.97 22.03
CA LEU A 472 -6.22 16.10 21.35
C LEU A 472 -7.35 15.67 22.29
N CYS A 473 -8.29 16.57 22.52
CA CYS A 473 -9.34 16.42 23.52
C CYS A 473 -10.69 16.81 22.93
N ALA A 474 -11.68 15.94 23.11
CA ALA A 474 -13.07 16.25 22.85
C ALA A 474 -13.72 16.84 24.12
N HIS A 475 -14.45 17.93 23.95
CA HIS A 475 -15.31 18.46 25.01
C HIS A 475 -16.60 18.99 24.38
N GLU A 476 -17.72 18.33 24.67
CA GLU A 476 -19.00 18.57 24.01
C GLU A 476 -18.85 18.46 22.47
N SER A 477 -19.22 19.50 21.71
CA SER A 477 -19.08 19.55 20.25
C SER A 477 -17.73 20.08 19.76
N ARG A 478 -16.81 20.39 20.67
CA ARG A 478 -15.53 21.04 20.36
C ARG A 478 -14.37 20.06 20.46
N VAL A 479 -13.35 20.30 19.63
CA VAL A 479 -12.03 19.67 19.73
C VAL A 479 -11.00 20.74 20.08
N LEU A 480 -10.15 20.44 21.06
CA LEU A 480 -9.12 21.34 21.59
C LEU A 480 -7.90 20.53 22.04
N LEU A 481 -6.87 21.22 22.53
CA LEU A 481 -5.72 20.60 23.19
C LEU A 481 -5.78 20.85 24.69
N ALA A 482 -5.67 19.79 25.49
CA ALA A 482 -5.68 19.83 26.95
C ALA A 482 -4.59 18.91 27.51
N GLY A 483 -4.29 19.00 28.81
CA GLY A 483 -3.32 18.09 29.44
C GLY A 483 -3.70 16.62 29.19
N CYS A 484 -2.73 15.79 28.83
CA CYS A 484 -2.94 14.43 28.31
C CYS A 484 -3.62 13.43 29.26
N ARG A 485 -3.93 13.82 30.50
CA ARG A 485 -4.70 13.01 31.46
C ARG A 485 -6.10 13.57 31.72
N SER A 486 -6.52 14.57 30.93
CA SER A 486 -7.86 15.16 30.99
C SER A 486 -8.90 14.17 30.46
N VAL A 487 -10.14 14.28 30.95
CA VAL A 487 -11.30 13.59 30.35
C VAL A 487 -11.43 14.04 28.89
N GLY A 488 -11.83 13.13 28.00
CA GLY A 488 -11.99 13.40 26.58
C GLY A 488 -10.72 13.29 25.74
N THR A 489 -9.59 12.83 26.29
CA THR A 489 -8.31 12.67 25.55
C THR A 489 -8.08 11.28 24.96
N ASN A 490 -9.02 10.35 25.16
CA ASN A 490 -8.93 8.98 24.67
C ASN A 490 -9.69 8.80 23.36
N TRP A 491 -9.02 8.20 22.38
CA TRP A 491 -9.55 8.00 21.03
C TRP A 491 -9.44 6.54 20.57
N GLU A 492 -10.21 6.19 19.56
CA GLU A 492 -10.12 4.96 18.78
C GLU A 492 -10.10 5.33 17.31
N HIS A 493 -9.22 4.69 16.55
CA HIS A 493 -9.17 4.84 15.09
C HIS A 493 -9.63 3.54 14.45
N SER A 494 -10.63 3.63 13.58
CA SER A 494 -11.16 2.46 12.88
C SER A 494 -10.54 2.29 11.49
N ILE A 495 -10.63 1.08 10.95
CA ILE A 495 -10.27 0.78 9.55
C ILE A 495 -11.02 1.68 8.54
N THR A 496 -12.24 2.10 8.87
CA THR A 496 -13.05 3.02 8.07
C THR A 496 -12.55 4.47 8.13
N GLY A 497 -11.47 4.75 8.88
CA GLY A 497 -10.84 6.06 8.98
C GLY A 497 -11.42 6.97 10.07
N HIS A 498 -12.43 6.52 10.82
CA HIS A 498 -13.06 7.35 11.85
C HIS A 498 -12.18 7.44 13.08
N LEU A 499 -11.98 8.66 13.58
CA LEU A 499 -11.34 8.91 14.87
C LEU A 499 -12.42 9.22 15.92
N ARG A 500 -12.82 8.20 16.68
CA ARG A 500 -13.90 8.25 17.66
C ARG A 500 -13.36 8.56 19.05
N ASN A 501 -13.97 9.52 19.73
CA ASN A 501 -13.70 9.78 21.13
C ASN A 501 -14.44 8.78 22.02
N THR A 502 -13.86 8.40 23.16
CA THR A 502 -14.53 7.50 24.12
C THR A 502 -15.85 8.06 24.67
N ASP A 503 -16.06 9.37 24.60
CA ASP A 503 -17.30 10.03 25.03
C ASP A 503 -18.41 9.94 23.98
N GLY A 504 -18.15 9.33 22.81
CA GLY A 504 -19.17 8.80 21.91
C GLY A 504 -19.13 9.30 20.46
N GLY A 505 -18.60 10.51 20.21
CA GLY A 505 -18.62 11.15 18.89
C GLY A 505 -17.32 11.01 18.09
N CYS A 506 -17.39 11.27 16.80
CA CYS A 506 -16.27 11.22 15.85
C CYS A 506 -15.76 12.63 15.52
N LEU A 507 -14.44 12.74 15.32
CA LEU A 507 -13.83 13.95 14.81
C LEU A 507 -14.33 14.22 13.38
N THR A 508 -14.89 15.41 13.18
CA THR A 508 -15.49 15.83 11.92
C THR A 508 -14.88 17.14 11.44
N LYS A 509 -14.53 17.21 10.15
CA LYS A 509 -14.14 18.45 9.49
C LYS A 509 -15.37 19.22 9.01
N VAL A 510 -15.56 20.44 9.52
CA VAL A 510 -16.64 21.35 9.08
C VAL A 510 -16.05 22.70 8.69
N SER A 511 -16.07 23.04 7.40
CA SER A 511 -15.56 24.31 6.87
C SER A 511 -14.14 24.68 7.36
N GLY A 512 -13.23 23.69 7.40
CA GLY A 512 -11.84 23.84 7.87
C GLY A 512 -11.64 23.76 9.38
N LYS A 513 -12.73 23.74 10.16
CA LYS A 513 -12.70 23.56 11.62
C LYS A 513 -12.80 22.08 11.99
N VAL A 514 -12.37 21.78 13.21
CA VAL A 514 -12.45 20.46 13.83
C VAL A 514 -13.55 20.46 14.88
N THR A 515 -14.52 19.56 14.76
CA THR A 515 -15.66 19.43 15.68
C THR A 515 -15.88 17.96 16.05
N ILE A 516 -16.74 17.71 17.04
CA ILE A 516 -17.28 16.37 17.31
C ILE A 516 -18.69 16.27 16.74
N GLY A 517 -18.95 15.22 15.97
CA GLY A 517 -20.29 14.86 15.50
C GLY A 517 -20.60 13.38 15.71
N ASP A 518 -21.83 12.97 15.39
CA ASP A 518 -22.19 11.55 15.37
C ASP A 518 -21.32 10.81 14.34
N CYS A 519 -20.92 9.59 14.66
CA CYS A 519 -20.11 8.76 13.78
C CYS A 519 -20.96 8.18 12.64
N VAL A 520 -20.62 8.46 11.39
CA VAL A 520 -21.41 8.09 10.19
C VAL A 520 -20.50 7.43 9.15
N VAL A 521 -20.74 6.14 8.87
CA VAL A 521 -19.90 5.26 8.03
C VAL A 521 -19.58 5.84 6.64
N ASP A 522 -20.51 6.55 6.01
CA ASP A 522 -20.36 7.13 4.66
C ASP A 522 -20.02 8.63 4.65
N ASN A 523 -19.56 9.18 5.78
CA ASN A 523 -19.27 10.61 5.88
C ASN A 523 -17.80 10.92 5.60
N ALA A 524 -17.51 11.36 4.37
CA ALA A 524 -16.17 11.80 3.97
C ALA A 524 -15.54 12.83 4.93
N ALA A 525 -16.33 13.66 5.62
CA ALA A 525 -15.84 14.63 6.59
C ALA A 525 -15.18 14.02 7.84
N GLN A 526 -15.32 12.70 8.05
CA GLN A 526 -14.85 11.97 9.22
C GLN A 526 -13.72 10.97 8.91
N ILE A 527 -13.22 10.95 7.66
CA ILE A 527 -12.22 9.99 7.22
C ILE A 527 -10.82 10.57 7.42
N LEU A 528 -10.13 10.11 8.46
CA LEU A 528 -8.78 10.55 8.81
C LEU A 528 -7.72 9.49 8.54
N GLY A 529 -6.58 9.94 8.04
CA GLY A 529 -5.33 9.19 7.99
C GLY A 529 -4.51 9.46 9.25
N LEU A 530 -3.96 8.40 9.84
CA LEU A 530 -3.06 8.45 10.99
C LEU A 530 -1.69 7.81 10.60
N PRO A 531 -0.63 8.03 11.40
CA PRO A 531 0.69 7.45 11.14
C PRO A 531 0.68 5.91 11.07
N SER A 532 1.68 5.35 10.38
CA SER A 532 1.90 3.90 10.32
C SER A 532 2.23 3.33 11.70
N GLY A 533 1.68 2.17 12.02
CA GLY A 533 1.84 1.48 13.32
C GLY A 533 0.80 1.83 14.39
N VAL A 534 -0.20 2.67 14.07
CA VAL A 534 -1.35 2.91 14.95
C VAL A 534 -2.26 1.67 14.97
N HIS A 535 -2.71 1.29 16.16
CA HIS A 535 -3.68 0.21 16.32
C HIS A 535 -5.06 0.62 15.77
N LEU A 536 -5.63 -0.22 14.91
CA LEU A 536 -6.94 -0.01 14.32
C LEU A 536 -7.98 -0.89 15.02
N THR A 537 -9.14 -0.31 15.33
CA THR A 537 -10.32 -1.09 15.70
C THR A 537 -11.08 -1.56 14.46
N ASP A 538 -11.91 -2.58 14.63
CA ASP A 538 -12.93 -2.89 13.64
C ASP A 538 -13.82 -1.66 13.40
N GLY A 539 -14.39 -1.56 12.19
CA GLY A 539 -15.21 -0.44 11.76
C GLY A 539 -16.37 -0.13 12.71
N LEU A 540 -17.01 1.03 12.53
CA LEU A 540 -18.30 1.30 13.16
C LEU A 540 -19.27 0.19 12.73
N THR A 541 -19.68 -0.66 13.65
CA THR A 541 -20.73 -1.65 13.36
C THR A 541 -22.02 -0.89 13.09
N GLY A 542 -22.49 -0.94 11.85
CA GLY A 542 -23.81 -0.45 11.46
C GLY A 542 -24.94 -1.23 12.12
#